data_AF-A0A7L3MP52-F1
#
_entry.id   AF-A0A7L3MP52-F1
#
_cell.length_a   1.000
_cell.length_b   1.000
_cell.length_c   1.000
_cell.angle_alpha   90.00
_cell.angle_beta   90.00
_cell.angle_gamma   90.00
#
_symmetry.space_group_name_H-M   'P 1'
#
loop_
_entity.id
_entity.type
_entity.pdbx_description
1 polymer ?
#
loop_
_entity_poly.entity_id
_entity_poly.type
_entity_poly.pdbx_seq_one_letter_code
_entity_poly.pdbx_strand_id
1 'polypeptide(L)'
;MCGNFNNRRDDEYMMPNGQQAADSNALGESWQVPDSDPSCGVPVPSPPCSAEEEKLYQSDQFCGILTTRPSSFEACHGVINPQDYFDTCLYDLCALNGGHEFLCAALEAYADACQAAGVKLLPWRNATFCPLQCPPNSNYDPCMTGCPATCVDQQAPKNCSKPCVEGCACSSGFLLSGDTCVPEANCGCLFEGNYYTEGESFVNENCTQRCRCEAKGQMVCSALSCGEDEVCKIQDGQRGCYPASTAICHIYGDPHYSTFDGKLHHFQGSCNYTAVTGCDNSSVGFTVTTRNKHRGSLSWTALNSVALSLNGLHIALREHKAVYINGALVSLPASPAPGVTISLSGSYVRVSTKLGLQLQFNGDHELLVKVSEKYKGKLCGLCGTYTGSQQDDFMRPDGVVVPDFNDFGASWMVPDDEWPCDPTISPPASCSPAEEEAANKQCSLLT
;
A
#
# COMPACT_ATOMS: atom_id res chain seq x y z
N MET A 1 1.18 14.07 18.89
CA MET A 1 0.08 15.06 19.04
C MET A 1 -0.83 14.79 20.24
N CYS A 2 -1.22 13.55 20.55
CA CYS A 2 -2.10 13.25 21.70
C CYS A 2 -1.39 13.13 23.06
N GLY A 3 -0.27 13.84 23.24
CA GLY A 3 0.51 13.77 24.50
C GLY A 3 1.35 12.51 24.68
N ASN A 4 1.77 12.26 25.92
CA ASN A 4 2.64 11.13 26.32
C ASN A 4 2.00 10.17 27.34
N PHE A 5 0.74 10.42 27.72
CA PHE A 5 -0.10 9.57 28.59
C PHE A 5 0.50 9.25 29.98
N ASN A 6 1.20 10.21 30.59
CA ASN A 6 1.80 10.04 31.92
C ASN A 6 1.03 10.76 33.06
N ASN A 7 -0.13 11.34 32.76
CA ASN A 7 -0.97 12.18 33.65
C ASN A 7 -0.33 13.51 34.10
N ARG A 8 0.65 14.05 33.37
CA ARG A 8 1.28 15.34 33.65
C ARG A 8 0.95 16.35 32.55
N ARG A 9 0.11 17.33 32.89
CA ARG A 9 -0.34 18.33 31.93
C ARG A 9 0.78 19.25 31.42
N ASP A 10 1.84 19.42 32.19
CA ASP A 10 2.96 20.31 31.89
C ASP A 10 3.93 19.76 30.85
N ASP A 11 3.82 18.47 30.50
CA ASP A 11 4.72 17.83 29.55
C ASP A 11 4.02 17.24 28.30
N GLU A 12 2.77 17.62 28.06
CA GLU A 12 1.97 17.15 26.94
C GLU A 12 2.50 17.61 25.57
N TYR A 13 3.35 18.64 25.53
CA TYR A 13 3.95 19.17 24.30
C TYR A 13 5.30 18.49 23.98
N MET A 14 5.39 17.19 24.25
CA MET A 14 6.59 16.38 24.00
C MET A 14 6.83 16.14 22.51
N MET A 15 7.98 16.59 22.01
CA MET A 15 8.47 16.35 20.65
C MET A 15 9.23 15.00 20.55
N PRO A 16 9.48 14.45 19.34
CA PRO A 16 10.16 13.17 19.17
C PRO A 16 11.59 13.12 19.75
N ASN A 17 12.24 14.29 19.87
CA ASN A 17 13.57 14.43 20.45
C ASN A 17 13.58 14.45 22.00
N GLY A 18 12.41 14.31 22.64
CA GLY A 18 12.27 14.34 24.09
C GLY A 18 12.32 15.74 24.72
N GLN A 19 12.19 16.82 23.93
CA GLN A 19 12.04 18.19 24.43
C GLN A 19 10.59 18.67 24.36
N GLN A 20 10.26 19.70 25.15
CA GLN A 20 8.96 20.36 25.09
C GLN A 20 8.92 21.40 23.98
N ALA A 21 7.84 21.41 23.20
CA ALA A 21 7.58 22.44 22.21
C ALA A 21 7.20 23.77 22.89
N ALA A 22 7.47 24.89 22.21
CA ALA A 22 7.13 26.22 22.71
C ALA A 22 5.62 26.50 22.68
N ASP A 23 4.92 25.94 21.69
CA ASP A 23 3.49 26.08 21.46
C ASP A 23 2.94 24.86 20.69
N SER A 24 1.63 24.86 20.42
CA SER A 24 0.94 23.77 19.73
C SER A 24 1.36 23.63 18.27
N ASN A 25 1.77 24.72 17.60
CA ASN A 25 2.21 24.68 16.21
C ASN A 25 3.58 24.02 16.12
N ALA A 26 4.53 24.41 16.97
CA ALA A 26 5.84 23.78 17.07
C ALA A 26 5.72 22.27 17.42
N LEU A 27 4.75 21.90 18.26
CA LEU A 27 4.45 20.49 18.52
C LEU A 27 4.01 19.78 17.24
N GLY A 28 3.03 20.31 16.51
CA GLY A 28 2.54 19.75 15.25
C GLY A 28 3.63 19.58 14.20
N GLU A 29 4.44 20.62 14.02
CA GLU A 29 5.57 20.62 13.08
C GLU A 29 6.63 19.57 13.43
N SER A 30 6.90 19.35 14.73
CA SER A 30 7.90 18.37 15.17
C SER A 30 7.53 16.91 14.87
N TRP A 31 6.24 16.60 14.66
CA TRP A 31 5.73 15.25 14.43
C TRP A 31 5.38 14.98 12.96
N GLN A 32 5.80 15.84 12.03
CA GLN A 32 5.57 15.66 10.60
C GLN A 32 6.24 14.38 10.09
N VAL A 33 5.53 13.65 9.23
CA VAL A 33 6.05 12.50 8.49
C VAL A 33 6.43 12.93 7.06
N PRO A 34 7.48 12.37 6.45
CA PRO A 34 7.87 12.73 5.08
C PRO A 34 6.71 12.51 4.10
N ASP A 35 6.35 13.55 3.35
CA ASP A 35 5.36 13.52 2.29
C ASP A 35 5.98 14.05 0.98
N SER A 36 5.64 13.41 -0.13
CA SER A 36 6.03 13.83 -1.48
C SER A 36 5.03 14.82 -2.11
N ASP A 37 3.90 15.09 -1.46
CA ASP A 37 2.90 16.04 -1.92
C ASP A 37 3.37 17.49 -1.69
N PRO A 38 3.61 18.27 -2.76
CA PRO A 38 4.05 19.66 -2.64
C PRO A 38 2.97 20.60 -2.09
N SER A 39 1.73 20.14 -1.90
CA SER A 39 0.66 20.90 -1.26
C SER A 39 0.69 20.83 0.28
N CYS A 40 1.51 19.94 0.85
CA CYS A 40 1.72 19.88 2.30
C CYS A 40 2.60 21.04 2.78
N GLY A 41 2.07 21.86 3.69
CA GLY A 41 2.80 22.96 4.31
C GLY A 41 1.98 23.59 5.44
N VAL A 42 2.62 24.44 6.25
CA VAL A 42 1.94 25.18 7.32
C VAL A 42 1.10 26.29 6.68
N PRO A 43 -0.24 26.25 6.79
CA PRO A 43 -1.08 27.29 6.22
C PRO A 43 -0.85 28.63 6.93
N VAL A 44 -1.03 29.73 6.21
CA VAL A 44 -0.99 31.07 6.81
C VAL A 44 -2.16 31.18 7.79
N PRO A 45 -1.95 31.66 9.03
CA PRO A 45 -3.03 31.86 9.99
C PRO A 45 -4.13 32.74 9.40
N SER A 46 -5.39 32.34 9.57
CA SER A 46 -6.53 33.17 9.19
C SER A 46 -6.51 34.48 9.98
N PRO A 47 -6.89 35.62 9.36
CA PRO A 47 -7.03 36.87 10.10
C PRO A 47 -8.12 36.71 11.18
N PRO A 48 -7.99 37.41 12.33
CA PRO A 48 -9.03 37.40 13.35
C PRO A 48 -10.33 38.03 12.79
N CYS A 49 -11.46 37.53 13.26
CA CYS A 49 -12.79 38.07 12.98
C CYS A 49 -12.94 39.49 13.56
N SER A 50 -13.93 40.24 13.07
CA SER A 50 -14.25 41.58 13.60
C SER A 50 -14.80 41.49 15.02
N ALA A 51 -14.71 42.59 15.80
CA ALA A 51 -15.27 42.63 17.14
C ALA A 51 -16.80 42.39 17.16
N GLU A 52 -17.50 42.78 16.09
CA GLU A 52 -18.92 42.52 15.90
C GLU A 52 -19.21 41.03 15.66
N GLU A 53 -18.40 40.37 14.84
CA GLU A 53 -18.50 38.94 14.56
C GLU A 53 -18.16 38.11 15.79
N GLU A 54 -17.08 38.47 16.50
CA GLU A 54 -16.69 37.82 17.74
C GLU A 54 -17.83 37.87 18.77
N LYS A 55 -18.43 39.06 18.96
CA LYS A 55 -19.58 39.24 19.85
C LYS A 55 -20.81 38.44 19.40
N LEU A 56 -21.02 38.29 18.09
CA LEU A 56 -22.09 37.45 17.55
C LEU A 56 -21.86 35.98 17.88
N TYR A 57 -20.65 35.46 17.67
CA TYR A 57 -20.30 34.06 17.92
C TYR A 57 -20.25 33.72 19.42
N GLN A 58 -20.00 34.70 20.28
CA GLN A 58 -20.14 34.55 21.74
C GLN A 58 -21.60 34.45 22.22
N SER A 59 -22.59 34.74 21.37
CA SER A 59 -24.01 34.66 21.75
C SER A 59 -24.51 33.23 21.89
N ASP A 60 -25.63 33.05 22.59
CA ASP A 60 -26.29 31.75 22.79
C ASP A 60 -26.81 31.11 21.49
N GLN A 61 -26.90 31.88 20.40
CA GLN A 61 -27.25 31.35 19.07
C GLN A 61 -26.07 30.66 18.38
N PHE A 62 -24.86 30.81 18.93
CA PHE A 62 -23.61 30.25 18.44
C PHE A 62 -22.89 29.52 19.60
N CYS A 63 -21.64 29.88 19.90
CA CYS A 63 -20.82 29.15 20.88
C CYS A 63 -21.28 29.37 22.32
N GLY A 64 -21.98 30.48 22.61
CA GLY A 64 -22.46 30.81 23.97
C GLY A 64 -23.31 29.72 24.62
N ILE A 65 -24.04 28.93 23.82
CA ILE A 65 -24.85 27.80 24.33
C ILE A 65 -24.02 26.78 25.14
N LEU A 66 -22.72 26.66 24.88
CA LEU A 66 -21.82 25.76 25.60
C LEU A 66 -21.61 26.17 27.06
N THR A 67 -21.64 27.47 27.37
CA THR A 67 -21.29 28.01 28.69
C THR A 67 -22.48 28.63 29.43
N THR A 68 -23.50 29.10 28.71
CA THR A 68 -24.68 29.76 29.28
C THR A 68 -25.53 28.82 30.14
N ARG A 69 -26.20 29.40 31.15
CA ARG A 69 -27.17 28.73 32.03
C ARG A 69 -28.48 29.53 32.07
N PRO A 70 -29.65 28.88 31.91
CA PRO A 70 -29.85 27.46 31.63
C PRO A 70 -29.57 27.13 30.15
N SER A 71 -29.05 25.92 29.88
CA SER A 71 -28.84 25.41 28.51
C SER A 71 -28.95 23.89 28.47
N SER A 72 -29.02 23.30 27.26
CA SER A 72 -29.01 21.84 27.07
C SER A 72 -27.73 21.17 27.56
N PHE A 73 -26.65 21.95 27.71
CA PHE A 73 -25.31 21.50 28.10
C PHE A 73 -25.00 21.70 29.59
N GLU A 74 -25.85 22.41 30.35
CA GLU A 74 -25.59 22.76 31.76
C GLU A 74 -25.27 21.54 32.64
N ALA A 75 -25.92 20.40 32.39
CA ALA A 75 -25.68 19.16 33.11
C ALA A 75 -24.23 18.65 32.98
N CYS A 76 -23.52 19.06 31.92
CA CYS A 76 -22.15 18.65 31.65
C CYS A 76 -21.09 19.47 32.37
N HIS A 77 -21.40 20.72 32.72
CA HIS A 77 -20.39 21.70 33.14
C HIS A 77 -19.60 21.27 34.39
N GLY A 78 -20.21 20.43 35.25
CA GLY A 78 -19.56 19.88 36.43
C GLY A 78 -18.64 18.68 36.16
N VAL A 79 -18.72 18.09 34.97
CA VAL A 79 -17.93 16.92 34.55
C VAL A 79 -16.84 17.33 33.55
N ILE A 80 -17.18 18.17 32.58
CA ILE A 80 -16.27 18.69 31.56
C ILE A 80 -16.39 20.22 31.55
N ASN A 81 -15.26 20.92 31.73
CA ASN A 81 -15.23 22.37 31.64
C ASN A 81 -15.55 22.81 30.20
N PRO A 82 -16.65 23.57 29.96
CA PRO A 82 -17.02 23.99 28.62
C PRO A 82 -16.10 25.07 28.02
N GLN A 83 -15.23 25.71 28.82
CA GLN A 83 -14.47 26.87 28.36
C GLN A 83 -13.55 26.55 27.18
N ASP A 84 -12.81 25.44 27.22
CA ASP A 84 -11.89 25.07 26.13
C ASP A 84 -12.65 24.79 24.82
N TYR A 85 -13.84 24.20 24.91
CA TYR A 85 -14.73 23.96 23.76
C TYR A 85 -15.33 25.26 23.23
N PHE A 86 -15.69 26.19 24.11
CA PHE A 86 -16.18 27.52 23.74
C PHE A 86 -15.11 28.33 23.01
N ASP A 87 -13.88 28.38 23.55
CA ASP A 87 -12.77 29.11 22.96
C ASP A 87 -12.41 28.54 21.58
N THR A 88 -12.42 27.21 21.45
CA THR A 88 -12.20 26.51 20.16
C THR A 88 -13.33 26.81 19.17
N CYS A 89 -14.60 26.72 19.60
CA CYS A 89 -15.75 27.07 18.77
C CYS A 89 -15.65 28.51 18.23
N LEU A 90 -15.31 29.46 19.10
CA LEU A 90 -15.16 30.86 18.72
C LEU A 90 -14.03 31.04 17.70
N TYR A 91 -12.89 30.39 17.94
CA TYR A 91 -11.74 30.41 17.04
C TYR A 91 -12.11 29.86 15.65
N ASP A 92 -12.76 28.70 15.59
CA ASP A 92 -13.15 28.05 14.34
C ASP A 92 -14.16 28.90 13.56
N LEU A 93 -15.18 29.45 14.23
CA LEU A 93 -16.14 30.33 13.56
C LEU A 93 -15.48 31.61 13.05
N CYS A 94 -14.50 32.17 13.77
CA CYS A 94 -13.76 33.32 13.28
C CYS A 94 -12.88 32.98 12.07
N ALA A 95 -12.21 31.83 12.08
CA ALA A 95 -11.39 31.38 10.97
C ALA A 95 -12.20 31.01 9.71
N LEU A 96 -13.47 30.62 9.89
CA LEU A 96 -14.31 30.02 8.86
C LEU A 96 -15.59 30.84 8.59
N ASN A 97 -15.53 32.15 8.86
CA ASN A 97 -16.59 33.13 8.55
C ASN A 97 -17.98 32.73 9.08
N GLY A 98 -18.05 32.15 10.28
CA GLY A 98 -19.30 31.80 10.95
C GLY A 98 -20.03 30.60 10.35
N GLY A 99 -19.33 29.74 9.61
CA GLY A 99 -19.92 28.57 8.98
C GLY A 99 -20.70 27.69 9.98
N HIS A 100 -22.00 27.51 9.73
CA HIS A 100 -22.89 26.79 10.65
C HIS A 100 -22.50 25.32 10.83
N GLU A 101 -21.88 24.70 9.83
CA GLU A 101 -21.35 23.33 9.93
C GLU A 101 -20.27 23.20 11.02
N PHE A 102 -19.40 24.20 11.16
CA PHE A 102 -18.35 24.22 12.19
C PHE A 102 -18.91 24.48 13.58
N LEU A 103 -19.94 25.34 13.68
CA LEU A 103 -20.70 25.48 14.93
C LEU A 103 -21.26 24.12 15.34
N CYS A 104 -21.95 23.43 14.44
CA CYS A 104 -22.57 22.14 14.75
C CYS A 104 -21.54 21.07 15.13
N ALA A 105 -20.40 21.02 14.44
CA ALA A 105 -19.31 20.10 14.78
C ALA A 105 -18.71 20.40 16.16
N ALA A 106 -18.51 21.66 16.53
CA ALA A 106 -17.98 22.04 17.84
C ALA A 106 -18.97 21.70 18.97
N LEU A 107 -20.26 21.95 18.75
CA LEU A 107 -21.32 21.59 19.70
C LEU A 107 -21.45 20.06 19.86
N GLU A 108 -21.37 19.33 18.76
CA GLU A 108 -21.38 17.85 18.73
C GLU A 108 -20.18 17.27 19.48
N ALA A 109 -18.97 17.82 19.28
CA ALA A 109 -17.78 17.37 20.00
C ALA A 109 -17.94 17.49 21.53
N TYR A 110 -18.53 18.58 22.02
CA TYR A 110 -18.82 18.72 23.45
C TYR A 110 -19.92 17.77 23.91
N ALA A 111 -20.98 17.59 23.10
CA ALA A 111 -22.06 16.66 23.39
C ALA A 111 -21.55 15.21 23.52
N ASP A 112 -20.73 14.77 22.58
CA ASP A 112 -20.13 13.44 22.52
C ASP A 112 -19.22 13.20 23.72
N ALA A 113 -18.32 14.15 24.03
CA ALA A 113 -17.45 14.06 25.19
C ALA A 113 -18.27 13.94 26.49
N CYS A 114 -19.36 14.69 26.57
CA CYS A 114 -20.24 14.67 27.72
C CYS A 114 -20.97 13.33 27.91
N GLN A 115 -21.53 12.79 26.83
CA GLN A 115 -22.23 11.51 26.85
C GLN A 115 -21.26 10.35 27.08
N ALA A 116 -20.05 10.40 26.52
CA ALA A 116 -18.98 9.45 26.80
C ALA A 116 -18.59 9.46 28.30
N ALA A 117 -18.67 10.60 28.96
CA ALA A 117 -18.50 10.74 30.41
C ALA A 117 -19.73 10.30 31.23
N GLY A 118 -20.79 9.80 30.59
CA GLY A 118 -21.99 9.25 31.23
C GLY A 118 -23.08 10.27 31.55
N VAL A 119 -22.95 11.52 31.08
CA VAL A 119 -23.93 12.57 31.33
C VAL A 119 -25.03 12.50 30.27
N LYS A 120 -26.29 12.45 30.71
CA LYS A 120 -27.45 12.54 29.82
C LYS A 120 -27.79 14.00 29.54
N LEU A 121 -27.59 14.43 28.30
CA LEU A 121 -27.94 15.77 27.84
C LEU A 121 -29.42 15.90 27.48
N LEU A 122 -29.92 17.14 27.54
CA LEU A 122 -31.19 17.50 26.92
C LEU A 122 -30.99 17.70 25.41
N PRO A 123 -32.04 17.59 24.58
CA PRO A 123 -31.93 17.87 23.16
C PRO A 123 -31.37 19.27 22.91
N TRP A 124 -30.28 19.38 22.16
CA TRP A 124 -29.70 20.66 21.75
C TRP A 124 -29.93 20.92 20.25
N ARG A 125 -30.04 19.87 19.43
CA ARG A 125 -30.47 19.94 18.02
C ARG A 125 -31.97 20.13 17.88
N ASN A 126 -32.37 20.81 16.80
CA ASN A 126 -33.77 20.88 16.36
C ASN A 126 -33.86 20.96 14.83
N ALA A 127 -35.08 21.04 14.28
CA ALA A 127 -35.33 21.04 12.83
C ALA A 127 -34.63 22.19 12.07
N THR A 128 -34.27 23.27 12.76
CA THR A 128 -33.64 24.47 12.19
C THR A 128 -32.24 24.75 12.71
N PHE A 129 -31.78 24.03 13.75
CA PHE A 129 -30.50 24.26 14.41
C PHE A 129 -29.75 22.93 14.51
N CYS A 130 -28.68 22.82 13.72
CA CYS A 130 -27.87 21.60 13.62
C CYS A 130 -28.69 20.32 13.41
N PRO A 131 -29.64 20.25 12.44
CA PRO A 131 -30.48 19.09 12.25
C PRO A 131 -29.66 17.86 11.88
N LEU A 132 -29.97 16.71 12.51
CA LEU A 132 -29.36 15.43 12.18
C LEU A 132 -30.33 14.62 11.31
N GLN A 133 -29.91 14.31 10.08
CA GLN A 133 -30.72 13.52 9.14
C GLN A 133 -30.49 12.03 9.38
N CYS A 134 -31.58 11.32 9.68
CA CYS A 134 -31.52 9.89 9.90
C CYS A 134 -31.87 9.09 8.64
N PRO A 135 -31.17 7.96 8.39
CA PRO A 135 -31.47 7.10 7.26
C PRO A 135 -32.88 6.50 7.37
N PRO A 136 -33.44 5.97 6.27
CA PRO A 136 -34.75 5.32 6.29
C PRO A 136 -34.88 4.29 7.41
N ASN A 137 -36.08 4.22 8.00
CA ASN A 137 -36.42 3.34 9.11
C ASN A 137 -35.67 3.60 10.43
N SER A 138 -35.06 4.78 10.59
CA SER A 138 -34.47 5.23 11.84
C SER A 138 -34.99 6.61 12.21
N ASN A 139 -34.89 6.97 13.50
CA ASN A 139 -35.28 8.29 14.00
C ASN A 139 -34.18 8.85 14.89
N TYR A 140 -34.06 10.17 14.89
CA TYR A 140 -33.16 10.87 15.78
C TYR A 140 -33.57 10.64 17.23
N ASP A 141 -32.60 10.24 18.05
CA ASP A 141 -32.74 10.04 19.49
C ASP A 141 -31.54 10.71 20.19
N PRO A 142 -31.78 11.71 21.06
CA PRO A 142 -30.73 12.42 21.78
C PRO A 142 -29.99 11.55 22.82
N CYS A 143 -30.47 10.33 23.09
CA CYS A 143 -29.89 9.41 24.06
C CYS A 143 -30.30 7.96 23.73
N MET A 144 -29.97 7.50 22.52
CA MET A 144 -30.16 6.11 22.13
C MET A 144 -29.21 5.19 22.90
N THR A 145 -29.56 3.91 22.96
CA THR A 145 -28.71 2.91 23.60
C THR A 145 -27.34 2.84 22.92
N GLY A 146 -26.26 2.79 23.70
CA GLY A 146 -24.90 2.55 23.19
C GLY A 146 -24.69 1.11 22.67
N CYS A 147 -25.69 0.25 22.80
CA CYS A 147 -25.69 -1.12 22.28
C CYS A 147 -26.98 -1.38 21.50
N PRO A 148 -27.13 -0.83 20.27
CA PRO A 148 -28.33 -1.02 19.47
C PRO A 148 -28.58 -2.51 19.15
N ALA A 149 -29.85 -2.88 18.98
CA ALA A 149 -30.19 -4.21 18.49
C ALA A 149 -29.72 -4.36 17.04
N THR A 150 -28.96 -5.41 16.77
CA THR A 150 -28.40 -5.68 15.43
C THR A 150 -28.98 -6.97 14.87
N CYS A 151 -28.78 -7.21 13.58
CA CYS A 151 -29.10 -8.50 12.96
C CYS A 151 -28.30 -9.68 13.55
N VAL A 152 -27.19 -9.41 14.25
CA VAL A 152 -26.36 -10.43 14.90
C VAL A 152 -26.77 -10.66 16.35
N ASP A 153 -26.98 -9.58 17.10
CA ASP A 153 -27.40 -9.60 18.49
C ASP A 153 -28.58 -8.65 18.71
N GLN A 154 -29.78 -9.22 18.71
CA GLN A 154 -31.02 -8.49 18.97
C GLN A 154 -31.21 -8.13 20.45
N GLN A 155 -30.52 -8.81 21.37
CA GLN A 155 -30.67 -8.63 22.82
C GLN A 155 -29.63 -7.67 23.40
N ALA A 156 -28.68 -7.19 22.59
CA ALA A 156 -27.65 -6.23 22.98
C ALA A 156 -28.17 -5.05 23.83
N PRO A 157 -29.34 -4.43 23.53
CA PRO A 157 -29.85 -3.34 24.36
C PRO A 157 -30.16 -3.73 25.82
N LYS A 158 -30.56 -4.98 26.09
CA LYS A 158 -30.97 -5.41 27.44
C LYS A 158 -29.81 -5.56 28.42
N ASN A 159 -28.62 -5.88 27.91
CA ASN A 159 -27.41 -6.10 28.71
C ASN A 159 -26.39 -4.97 28.53
N CYS A 160 -26.83 -3.81 28.02
CA CYS A 160 -25.94 -2.70 27.74
C CYS A 160 -25.56 -1.96 29.02
N SER A 161 -24.24 -1.89 29.28
CA SER A 161 -23.66 -1.08 30.36
C SER A 161 -22.99 0.20 29.85
N LYS A 162 -23.10 0.48 28.55
CA LYS A 162 -22.53 1.68 27.94
C LYS A 162 -23.45 2.90 28.19
N PRO A 163 -22.88 4.11 28.33
CA PRO A 163 -23.67 5.34 28.28
C PRO A 163 -24.54 5.41 27.02
N CYS A 164 -25.63 6.16 27.09
CA CYS A 164 -26.37 6.48 25.87
C CYS A 164 -25.57 7.43 25.00
N VAL A 165 -25.82 7.36 23.70
CA VAL A 165 -25.22 8.22 22.69
C VAL A 165 -26.32 8.90 21.89
N GLU A 166 -26.08 10.11 21.43
CA GLU A 166 -26.94 10.78 20.47
C GLU A 166 -26.75 10.16 19.08
N GLY A 167 -27.85 10.00 18.32
CA GLY A 167 -27.75 9.50 16.96
C GLY A 167 -29.09 9.04 16.39
N CYS A 168 -29.02 8.17 15.40
CA CYS A 168 -30.19 7.59 14.75
C CYS A 168 -30.47 6.18 15.29
N ALA A 169 -31.53 6.06 16.09
CA ALA A 169 -32.00 4.77 16.56
C ALA A 169 -32.90 4.11 15.51
N CYS A 170 -32.72 2.81 15.26
CA CYS A 170 -33.65 2.07 14.43
C CYS A 170 -35.07 2.13 15.01
N SER A 171 -36.05 2.34 14.12
CA SER A 171 -37.46 2.36 14.48
C SER A 171 -37.91 1.00 15.01
N SER A 172 -38.98 0.97 15.79
CA SER A 172 -39.57 -0.29 16.27
C SER A 172 -39.86 -1.25 15.10
N GLY A 173 -39.39 -2.49 15.21
CA GLY A 173 -39.50 -3.52 14.17
C GLY A 173 -38.32 -3.59 13.19
N PHE A 174 -37.31 -2.72 13.35
CA PHE A 174 -36.09 -2.71 12.52
C PHE A 174 -34.85 -3.02 13.36
N LEU A 175 -33.87 -3.66 12.74
CA LEU A 175 -32.59 -4.04 13.32
C LEU A 175 -31.46 -3.36 12.55
N LEU A 176 -30.37 -3.05 13.26
CA LEU A 176 -29.17 -2.48 12.64
C LEU A 176 -28.41 -3.56 11.86
N SER A 177 -28.22 -3.31 10.56
CA SER A 177 -27.44 -4.14 9.64
C SER A 177 -26.39 -3.25 8.96
N GLY A 178 -25.15 -3.31 9.45
CA GLY A 178 -24.12 -2.35 9.06
C GLY A 178 -24.51 -0.95 9.55
N ASP A 179 -24.72 -0.03 8.62
CA ASP A 179 -25.12 1.36 8.85
C ASP A 179 -26.62 1.63 8.56
N THR A 180 -27.40 0.59 8.24
CA THR A 180 -28.82 0.73 7.86
C THR A 180 -29.76 -0.03 8.80
N CYS A 181 -30.99 0.48 8.93
CA CYS A 181 -32.05 -0.18 9.68
C CYS A 181 -32.95 -0.98 8.73
N VAL A 182 -32.91 -2.30 8.86
CA VAL A 182 -33.65 -3.25 8.00
C VAL A 182 -34.69 -4.02 8.81
N PRO A 183 -35.83 -4.43 8.21
CA PRO A 183 -36.73 -5.37 8.85
C PRO A 183 -35.98 -6.65 9.23
N GLU A 184 -36.38 -7.32 10.31
CA GLU A 184 -35.75 -8.59 10.74
C GLU A 184 -35.71 -9.65 9.62
N ALA A 185 -36.76 -9.72 8.79
CA ALA A 185 -36.83 -10.62 7.64
C ALA A 185 -35.78 -10.34 6.53
N ASN A 186 -35.18 -9.15 6.55
CA ASN A 186 -34.17 -8.67 5.61
C ASN A 186 -32.80 -8.56 6.28
N CYS A 187 -32.61 -9.14 7.46
CA CYS A 187 -31.27 -9.36 7.96
C CYS A 187 -30.47 -10.21 6.98
N GLY A 188 -29.18 -9.91 6.89
CA GLY A 188 -28.23 -10.60 6.04
C GLY A 188 -27.87 -12.00 6.57
N CYS A 189 -26.68 -12.46 6.22
CA CYS A 189 -26.25 -13.83 6.45
C CYS A 189 -25.21 -13.90 7.56
N LEU A 190 -25.41 -14.81 8.51
CA LEU A 190 -24.35 -15.26 9.42
C LEU A 190 -23.68 -16.49 8.81
N PHE A 191 -22.43 -16.35 8.39
CA PHE A 191 -21.67 -17.42 7.75
C PHE A 191 -20.26 -17.49 8.33
N GLU A 192 -19.87 -18.66 8.84
CA GLU A 192 -18.55 -18.91 9.45
C GLU A 192 -18.13 -17.88 10.53
N GLY A 193 -19.11 -17.40 11.30
CA GLY A 193 -18.88 -16.41 12.38
C GLY A 193 -18.84 -14.96 11.92
N ASN A 194 -19.01 -14.69 10.62
CA ASN A 194 -19.05 -13.34 10.06
C ASN A 194 -20.47 -12.98 9.60
N TYR A 195 -20.83 -11.71 9.73
CA TYR A 195 -22.09 -11.16 9.22
C TYR A 195 -21.85 -10.51 7.86
N TYR A 196 -22.68 -10.88 6.88
CA TYR A 196 -22.67 -10.33 5.53
C TYR A 196 -24.01 -9.70 5.23
N THR A 197 -24.01 -8.47 4.73
CA THR A 197 -25.23 -7.76 4.32
C THR A 197 -25.88 -8.41 3.08
N GLU A 198 -27.18 -8.22 2.88
CA GLU A 198 -27.86 -8.76 1.69
C GLU A 198 -27.21 -8.23 0.41
N GLY A 199 -26.86 -9.13 -0.51
CA GLY A 199 -26.19 -8.84 -1.77
C GLY A 199 -24.65 -8.85 -1.69
N GLU A 200 -24.09 -8.80 -0.47
CA GLU A 200 -22.65 -8.85 -0.24
C GLU A 200 -22.06 -10.19 -0.65
N SER A 201 -20.86 -10.15 -1.22
CA SER A 201 -20.16 -11.34 -1.68
C SER A 201 -18.70 -11.32 -1.29
N PHE A 202 -18.17 -12.49 -0.99
CA PHE A 202 -16.76 -12.67 -0.68
C PHE A 202 -16.18 -13.85 -1.47
N VAL A 203 -14.86 -13.83 -1.61
CA VAL A 203 -14.07 -14.91 -2.19
C VAL A 203 -13.12 -15.40 -1.10
N ASN A 204 -13.00 -16.72 -0.94
CA ASN A 204 -12.11 -17.29 0.06
C ASN A 204 -10.63 -17.07 -0.30
N GLU A 205 -9.74 -17.31 0.66
CA GLU A 205 -8.32 -16.94 0.54
C GLU A 205 -7.62 -17.48 -0.73
N ASN A 206 -7.99 -18.69 -1.14
CA ASN A 206 -7.38 -19.39 -2.29
C ASN A 206 -8.18 -19.24 -3.59
N CYS A 207 -9.21 -18.40 -3.63
CA CYS A 207 -10.11 -18.22 -4.78
C CYS A 207 -10.68 -19.54 -5.33
N THR A 208 -10.99 -20.48 -4.44
CA THR A 208 -11.62 -21.77 -4.77
C THR A 208 -13.14 -21.73 -4.62
N GLN A 209 -13.66 -20.72 -3.91
CA GLN A 209 -15.08 -20.54 -3.67
C GLN A 209 -15.42 -19.04 -3.63
N ARG A 210 -16.56 -18.70 -4.22
CA ARG A 210 -17.23 -17.40 -4.07
C ARG A 210 -18.56 -17.63 -3.38
N CYS A 211 -18.87 -16.80 -2.40
CA CYS A 211 -20.13 -16.84 -1.67
C CYS A 211 -20.83 -15.49 -1.76
N ARG A 212 -22.17 -15.50 -1.81
CA ARG A 212 -23.00 -14.31 -1.81
C ARG A 212 -24.15 -14.49 -0.83
N CYS A 213 -24.39 -13.47 -0.02
CA CYS A 213 -25.57 -13.41 0.83
C CYS A 213 -26.78 -13.04 -0.02
N GLU A 214 -27.70 -13.97 -0.20
CA GLU A 214 -28.96 -13.74 -0.88
C GLU A 214 -30.06 -13.39 0.12
N ALA A 215 -31.22 -12.97 -0.40
CA ALA A 215 -32.38 -12.59 0.41
C ALA A 215 -32.75 -13.68 1.44
N LYS A 216 -33.33 -13.24 2.57
CA LYS A 216 -33.72 -14.10 3.72
C LYS A 216 -32.54 -14.76 4.43
N GLY A 217 -31.37 -14.12 4.42
CA GLY A 217 -30.17 -14.60 5.11
C GLY A 217 -29.60 -15.90 4.56
N GLN A 218 -29.84 -16.21 3.28
CA GLN A 218 -29.34 -17.42 2.65
C GLN A 218 -27.96 -17.19 2.04
N MET A 219 -26.92 -17.81 2.60
CA MET A 219 -25.60 -17.83 1.97
C MET A 219 -25.57 -18.84 0.83
N VAL A 220 -25.23 -18.39 -0.38
CA VAL A 220 -25.08 -19.23 -1.57
C VAL A 220 -23.65 -19.17 -2.05
N CYS A 221 -23.00 -20.34 -2.13
CA CYS A 221 -21.61 -20.45 -2.56
C CYS A 221 -21.47 -21.28 -3.84
N SER A 222 -20.53 -20.90 -4.69
CA SER A 222 -20.16 -21.60 -5.91
C SER A 222 -18.65 -21.79 -6.02
N ALA A 223 -18.23 -22.82 -6.74
CA ALA A 223 -16.82 -23.05 -7.03
C ALA A 223 -16.25 -21.90 -7.87
N LEU A 224 -15.02 -21.49 -7.57
CA LEU A 224 -14.27 -20.48 -8.28
C LEU A 224 -12.90 -21.05 -8.67
N SER A 225 -12.37 -20.62 -9.81
CA SER A 225 -10.99 -20.88 -10.21
C SER A 225 -10.52 -19.72 -11.08
N CYS A 226 -9.34 -19.17 -10.78
CA CYS A 226 -8.77 -18.09 -11.58
C CYS A 226 -8.30 -18.58 -12.95
N GLY A 227 -8.40 -17.71 -13.96
CA GLY A 227 -7.96 -17.99 -15.32
C GLY A 227 -6.44 -18.18 -15.48
N GLU A 228 -6.02 -18.58 -16.68
CA GLU A 228 -4.61 -18.84 -17.02
C GLU A 228 -3.71 -17.60 -16.89
N ASP A 229 -4.25 -16.39 -16.91
CA ASP A 229 -3.49 -15.14 -16.75
C ASP A 229 -3.87 -14.36 -15.49
N GLU A 230 -4.65 -14.97 -14.60
CA GLU A 230 -5.11 -14.37 -13.36
C GLU A 230 -4.39 -14.96 -12.14
N VAL A 231 -4.35 -14.19 -11.06
CA VAL A 231 -3.90 -14.61 -9.73
C VAL A 231 -4.94 -14.23 -8.69
N CYS A 232 -5.05 -15.08 -7.66
CA CYS A 232 -5.89 -14.77 -6.51
C CYS A 232 -5.20 -13.71 -5.64
N LYS A 233 -5.74 -12.49 -5.64
CA LYS A 233 -5.19 -11.38 -4.86
C LYS A 233 -6.29 -10.44 -4.37
N ILE A 234 -5.91 -9.50 -3.51
CA ILE A 234 -6.77 -8.39 -3.11
C ILE A 234 -6.45 -7.21 -4.03
N GLN A 235 -7.49 -6.64 -4.64
CA GLN A 235 -7.41 -5.41 -5.41
C GLN A 235 -8.59 -4.53 -4.99
N ASP A 236 -8.32 -3.26 -4.68
CA ASP A 236 -9.33 -2.29 -4.21
C ASP A 236 -10.13 -2.79 -2.99
N GLY A 237 -9.44 -3.46 -2.04
CA GLY A 237 -10.04 -4.01 -0.82
C GLY A 237 -10.83 -5.32 -1.01
N GLN A 238 -10.98 -5.81 -2.25
CA GLN A 238 -11.73 -7.03 -2.54
C GLN A 238 -10.82 -8.16 -3.00
N ARG A 239 -11.03 -9.36 -2.46
CA ARG A 239 -10.36 -10.57 -2.92
C ARG A 239 -11.05 -11.13 -4.16
N GLY A 240 -10.26 -11.55 -5.14
CA GLY A 240 -10.77 -12.13 -6.37
C GLY A 240 -9.67 -12.60 -7.31
N CYS A 241 -10.08 -13.06 -8.48
CA CYS A 241 -9.19 -13.37 -9.57
C CYS A 241 -8.97 -12.11 -10.39
N TYR A 242 -7.73 -11.64 -10.43
CA TYR A 242 -7.35 -10.42 -11.14
C TYR A 242 -6.17 -10.70 -12.07
N PRO A 243 -5.99 -9.93 -13.16
CA PRO A 243 -4.84 -10.07 -14.04
C PRO A 243 -3.52 -10.07 -13.28
N ALA A 244 -2.66 -11.04 -13.59
CA ALA A 244 -1.33 -11.13 -13.01
C ALA A 244 -0.52 -9.88 -13.39
N SER A 245 0.03 -9.20 -12.38
CA SER A 245 0.98 -8.12 -12.63
C SER A 245 2.28 -8.69 -13.19
N THR A 246 3.19 -7.81 -13.63
CA THR A 246 4.49 -8.22 -14.15
C THR A 246 5.62 -7.44 -13.51
N ALA A 247 6.71 -8.11 -13.17
CA ALA A 247 7.96 -7.48 -12.73
C ALA A 247 9.03 -7.60 -13.81
N ILE A 248 9.97 -6.66 -13.81
CA ILE A 248 11.07 -6.60 -14.77
C ILE A 248 12.39 -6.53 -14.00
N CYS A 249 13.26 -7.49 -14.24
CA CYS A 249 14.68 -7.37 -13.93
C CYS A 249 15.39 -6.77 -15.15
N HIS A 250 16.26 -5.79 -14.92
CA HIS A 250 16.95 -5.06 -15.96
C HIS A 250 18.46 -5.14 -15.75
N ILE A 251 19.18 -5.65 -16.76
CA ILE A 251 20.63 -5.77 -16.76
C ILE A 251 21.15 -4.93 -17.92
N TYR A 252 21.95 -3.91 -17.64
CA TYR A 252 22.38 -2.94 -18.64
C TYR A 252 23.74 -2.33 -18.33
N GLY A 253 24.37 -1.73 -19.34
CA GLY A 253 25.67 -1.09 -19.19
C GLY A 253 26.74 -2.10 -18.79
N ASP A 254 27.33 -1.89 -17.63
CA ASP A 254 28.54 -2.57 -17.19
C ASP A 254 28.43 -3.34 -15.89
N PRO A 255 27.88 -4.54 -15.98
CA PRO A 255 26.45 -4.63 -15.88
C PRO A 255 25.96 -4.07 -14.54
N HIS A 256 25.08 -3.06 -14.62
CA HIS A 256 24.17 -2.70 -13.55
C HIS A 256 22.96 -3.64 -13.58
N TYR A 257 22.54 -4.09 -12.41
CA TYR A 257 21.40 -4.98 -12.23
C TYR A 257 20.34 -4.27 -11.39
N SER A 258 19.12 -4.19 -11.92
CA SER A 258 17.93 -3.86 -11.14
C SER A 258 17.12 -5.14 -10.99
N THR A 259 16.94 -5.61 -9.74
CA THR A 259 16.19 -6.84 -9.42
C THR A 259 14.69 -6.66 -9.68
N PHE A 260 13.91 -7.75 -9.57
CA PHE A 260 12.45 -7.69 -9.70
C PHE A 260 11.78 -6.79 -8.64
N ASP A 261 12.40 -6.63 -7.47
CA ASP A 261 11.92 -5.78 -6.37
C ASP A 261 12.58 -4.39 -6.37
N GLY A 262 13.39 -4.09 -7.38
CA GLY A 262 13.98 -2.78 -7.64
C GLY A 262 15.29 -2.49 -6.91
N LYS A 263 15.95 -3.49 -6.34
CA LYS A 263 17.27 -3.34 -5.72
C LYS A 263 18.35 -3.21 -6.80
N LEU A 264 19.16 -2.17 -6.69
CA LEU A 264 20.29 -1.91 -7.59
C LEU A 264 21.57 -2.59 -7.08
N HIS A 265 22.31 -3.26 -7.95
CA HIS A 265 23.66 -3.74 -7.67
C HIS A 265 24.58 -3.72 -8.90
N HIS A 266 25.89 -3.80 -8.66
CA HIS A 266 26.93 -3.56 -9.65
C HIS A 266 27.99 -4.67 -9.61
N PHE A 267 27.72 -5.76 -10.31
CA PHE A 267 28.57 -6.94 -10.23
C PHE A 267 29.41 -7.13 -11.50
N GLN A 268 30.74 -7.07 -11.35
CA GLN A 268 31.72 -7.03 -12.46
C GLN A 268 32.35 -8.40 -12.81
N GLY A 269 31.63 -9.50 -12.60
CA GLY A 269 32.15 -10.83 -12.91
C GLY A 269 32.19 -11.12 -14.41
N SER A 270 33.21 -11.83 -14.92
CA SER A 270 33.43 -12.11 -16.36
C SER A 270 33.14 -13.57 -16.78
N CYS A 271 32.25 -14.23 -16.06
CA CYS A 271 31.86 -15.63 -16.24
C CYS A 271 30.39 -15.79 -16.69
N ASN A 272 29.93 -17.04 -16.70
CA ASN A 272 28.51 -17.35 -16.78
C ASN A 272 27.87 -17.25 -15.38
N TYR A 273 26.70 -16.65 -15.32
CA TYR A 273 25.94 -16.46 -14.08
C TYR A 273 24.48 -16.80 -14.27
N THR A 274 23.85 -17.33 -13.22
CA THR A 274 22.41 -17.54 -13.17
C THR A 274 21.71 -16.21 -12.86
N ALA A 275 21.04 -15.64 -13.86
CA ALA A 275 20.27 -14.42 -13.69
C ALA A 275 18.92 -14.71 -13.04
N VAL A 276 18.23 -15.76 -13.49
CA VAL A 276 16.93 -16.19 -12.95
C VAL A 276 16.84 -17.71 -12.94
N THR A 277 16.43 -18.29 -11.83
CA THR A 277 16.07 -19.70 -11.67
C THR A 277 14.96 -19.82 -10.63
N GLY A 278 14.40 -21.02 -10.44
CA GLY A 278 13.61 -21.32 -9.26
C GLY A 278 14.47 -21.42 -8.01
N CYS A 279 13.98 -20.93 -6.87
CA CYS A 279 14.55 -21.26 -5.56
C CYS A 279 14.29 -22.73 -5.19
N ASP A 280 15.05 -23.29 -4.26
CA ASP A 280 14.90 -24.69 -3.82
C ASP A 280 13.43 -25.07 -3.52
N ASN A 281 13.03 -26.28 -3.94
CA ASN A 281 11.65 -26.81 -3.91
C ASN A 281 10.59 -26.07 -4.76
N SER A 282 10.96 -25.03 -5.51
CA SER A 282 10.02 -24.39 -6.45
C SER A 282 9.91 -25.18 -7.77
N SER A 283 8.69 -25.34 -8.28
CA SER A 283 8.43 -25.99 -9.58
C SER A 283 8.61 -25.03 -10.76
N VAL A 284 9.67 -24.22 -10.76
CA VAL A 284 9.97 -23.27 -11.84
C VAL A 284 10.67 -24.03 -12.97
N GLY A 285 10.01 -24.16 -14.11
CA GLY A 285 10.49 -24.97 -15.25
C GLY A 285 11.50 -24.29 -16.17
N PHE A 286 12.13 -23.19 -15.76
CA PHE A 286 13.09 -22.47 -16.59
C PHE A 286 14.27 -21.90 -15.81
N THR A 287 15.38 -21.69 -16.53
CA THR A 287 16.57 -21.00 -16.04
C THR A 287 17.06 -20.02 -17.11
N VAL A 288 17.41 -18.81 -16.68
CA VAL A 288 18.02 -17.77 -17.50
C VAL A 288 19.46 -17.57 -17.01
N THR A 289 20.42 -17.81 -17.90
CA THR A 289 21.84 -17.54 -17.64
C THR A 289 22.35 -16.42 -18.52
N THR A 290 23.32 -15.68 -18.01
CA THR A 290 24.00 -14.59 -18.71
C THR A 290 25.50 -14.86 -18.71
N ARG A 291 26.15 -14.61 -19.85
CA ARG A 291 27.61 -14.56 -19.93
C ARG A 291 28.07 -13.13 -19.99
N ASN A 292 28.93 -12.75 -19.07
CA ASN A 292 29.63 -11.47 -19.09
C ASN A 292 31.04 -11.67 -19.65
N LYS A 293 31.59 -10.65 -20.29
CA LYS A 293 33.00 -10.63 -20.71
C LYS A 293 33.64 -9.29 -20.45
N HIS A 294 34.96 -9.28 -20.27
CA HIS A 294 35.70 -8.03 -20.22
C HIS A 294 35.54 -7.25 -21.53
N ARG A 295 35.30 -5.95 -21.40
CA ARG A 295 35.21 -5.03 -22.53
C ARG A 295 36.14 -3.87 -22.21
N GLY A 296 37.09 -3.56 -23.08
CA GLY A 296 38.04 -2.44 -22.89
C GLY A 296 39.07 -2.58 -21.75
N SER A 297 38.67 -3.03 -20.55
CA SER A 297 39.49 -3.17 -19.34
C SER A 297 39.14 -4.45 -18.58
N LEU A 298 40.06 -4.93 -17.73
CA LEU A 298 39.82 -6.06 -16.82
C LEU A 298 38.88 -5.69 -15.66
N SER A 299 38.72 -4.40 -15.35
CA SER A 299 37.77 -3.94 -14.34
C SER A 299 36.35 -3.74 -14.87
N TRP A 300 36.14 -3.91 -16.18
CA TRP A 300 34.90 -3.58 -16.85
C TRP A 300 34.34 -4.79 -17.58
N THR A 301 33.13 -5.22 -17.23
CA THR A 301 32.45 -6.33 -17.89
C THR A 301 31.14 -5.87 -18.50
N ALA A 302 30.70 -6.56 -19.56
CA ALA A 302 29.41 -6.33 -20.18
C ALA A 302 28.79 -7.67 -20.60
N LEU A 303 27.47 -7.69 -20.78
CA LEU A 303 26.77 -8.83 -21.35
C LEU A 303 27.36 -9.20 -22.71
N ASN A 304 27.52 -10.50 -22.94
CA ASN A 304 27.95 -11.08 -24.21
C ASN A 304 26.88 -12.01 -24.80
N SER A 305 26.23 -12.80 -23.95
CA SER A 305 25.15 -13.67 -24.39
C SER A 305 24.17 -13.98 -23.26
N VAL A 306 22.97 -14.39 -23.64
CA VAL A 306 21.87 -14.75 -22.76
C VAL A 306 21.36 -16.12 -23.20
N ALA A 307 21.14 -17.03 -22.27
CA ALA A 307 20.55 -18.33 -22.58
C ALA A 307 19.30 -18.61 -21.73
N LEU A 308 18.27 -19.15 -22.38
CA LEU A 308 17.06 -19.68 -21.76
C LEU A 308 17.05 -21.19 -21.89
N SER A 309 17.03 -21.88 -20.76
CA SER A 309 16.74 -23.32 -20.67
C SER A 309 15.30 -23.51 -20.20
N LEU A 310 14.47 -24.20 -20.98
CA LEU A 310 13.05 -24.43 -20.68
C LEU A 310 12.58 -25.75 -21.31
N ASN A 311 12.09 -26.71 -20.51
CA ASN A 311 11.50 -27.96 -21.00
C ASN A 311 12.36 -28.73 -22.04
N GLY A 312 13.68 -28.79 -21.84
CA GLY A 312 14.62 -29.43 -22.77
C GLY A 312 14.98 -28.60 -24.01
N LEU A 313 14.43 -27.39 -24.14
CA LEU A 313 14.82 -26.40 -25.14
C LEU A 313 15.91 -25.49 -24.60
N HIS A 314 16.96 -25.26 -25.38
CA HIS A 314 18.04 -24.32 -25.08
C HIS A 314 18.10 -23.23 -26.15
N ILE A 315 17.71 -22.00 -25.81
CA ILE A 315 17.74 -20.83 -26.69
C ILE A 315 18.89 -19.92 -26.24
N ALA A 316 19.87 -19.68 -27.10
CA ALA A 316 20.95 -18.72 -26.84
C ALA A 316 20.83 -17.49 -27.75
N LEU A 317 20.84 -16.30 -27.14
CA LEU A 317 20.87 -15.00 -27.79
C LEU A 317 22.29 -14.45 -27.65
N ARG A 318 22.92 -14.09 -28.78
CA ARG A 318 24.32 -13.64 -28.83
C ARG A 318 24.43 -12.27 -29.49
N GLU A 319 25.67 -11.78 -29.55
CA GLU A 319 26.02 -10.52 -30.20
C GLU A 319 25.44 -10.41 -31.61
N HIS A 320 25.14 -9.18 -32.03
CA HIS A 320 24.53 -8.89 -33.34
C HIS A 320 23.18 -9.60 -33.56
N LYS A 321 22.46 -9.91 -32.48
CA LYS A 321 21.12 -10.53 -32.49
C LYS A 321 21.09 -11.93 -33.09
N ALA A 322 22.23 -12.64 -33.08
CA ALA A 322 22.29 -14.04 -33.51
C ALA A 322 21.53 -14.93 -32.50
N VAL A 323 20.71 -15.86 -33.01
CA VAL A 323 19.89 -16.76 -32.21
C VAL A 323 20.23 -18.21 -32.52
N TYR A 324 20.52 -18.99 -31.48
CA TYR A 324 20.76 -20.42 -31.56
C TYR A 324 19.68 -21.17 -30.80
N ILE A 325 19.14 -22.23 -31.41
CA ILE A 325 18.19 -23.13 -30.77
C ILE A 325 18.81 -24.53 -30.77
N ASN A 326 19.04 -25.09 -29.58
CA ASN A 326 19.72 -26.37 -29.37
C ASN A 326 21.05 -26.46 -30.16
N GLY A 327 21.81 -25.36 -30.20
CA GLY A 327 23.09 -25.25 -30.88
C GLY A 327 23.03 -24.91 -32.38
N ALA A 328 21.85 -24.93 -33.01
CA ALA A 328 21.69 -24.57 -34.42
C ALA A 328 21.33 -23.09 -34.59
N LEU A 329 22.04 -22.38 -35.46
CA LEU A 329 21.72 -21.00 -35.83
C LEU A 329 20.38 -20.94 -36.58
N VAL A 330 19.50 -20.01 -36.21
CA VAL A 330 18.16 -19.85 -36.81
C VAL A 330 17.90 -18.44 -37.31
N SER A 331 16.99 -18.32 -38.28
CA SER A 331 16.42 -17.04 -38.70
C SER A 331 15.16 -16.70 -37.89
N LEU A 332 14.85 -15.41 -37.75
CA LEU A 332 13.68 -14.92 -37.04
C LEU A 332 12.58 -14.45 -38.02
N PRO A 333 11.28 -14.59 -37.68
CA PRO A 333 10.76 -15.15 -36.43
C PRO A 333 10.84 -16.69 -36.38
N ALA A 334 10.91 -17.25 -35.17
CA ALA A 334 10.95 -18.69 -34.93
C ALA A 334 9.99 -19.09 -33.80
N SER A 335 9.41 -20.29 -33.90
CA SER A 335 8.50 -20.86 -32.89
C SER A 335 8.91 -22.30 -32.57
N PRO A 336 9.95 -22.49 -31.75
CA PRO A 336 10.57 -23.81 -31.54
C PRO A 336 9.71 -24.81 -30.75
N ALA A 337 8.71 -24.33 -30.02
CA ALA A 337 7.80 -25.17 -29.24
C ALA A 337 6.43 -24.46 -29.06
N PRO A 338 5.34 -25.21 -28.79
CA PRO A 338 4.04 -24.62 -28.48
C PRO A 338 4.12 -23.62 -27.32
N GLY A 339 3.72 -22.38 -27.58
CA GLY A 339 3.77 -21.30 -26.60
C GLY A 339 5.15 -20.69 -26.40
N VAL A 340 6.12 -20.92 -27.29
CA VAL A 340 7.40 -20.20 -27.33
C VAL A 340 7.54 -19.50 -28.68
N THR A 341 7.71 -18.18 -28.67
CA THR A 341 7.92 -17.38 -29.87
C THR A 341 9.17 -16.53 -29.73
N ILE A 342 9.93 -16.43 -30.82
CA ILE A 342 11.15 -15.64 -30.91
C ILE A 342 11.01 -14.70 -32.10
N SER A 343 11.14 -13.40 -31.88
CA SER A 343 10.99 -12.39 -32.93
C SER A 343 11.86 -11.17 -32.68
N LEU A 344 12.03 -10.34 -33.70
CA LEU A 344 12.57 -8.99 -33.50
C LEU A 344 11.47 -8.07 -32.96
N SER A 345 11.82 -7.22 -32.01
CA SER A 345 10.96 -6.19 -31.45
C SER A 345 11.78 -4.92 -31.23
N GLY A 346 11.69 -3.97 -32.16
CA GLY A 346 12.55 -2.79 -32.19
C GLY A 346 14.03 -3.18 -32.26
N SER A 347 14.84 -2.68 -31.33
CA SER A 347 16.25 -3.01 -31.19
C SER A 347 16.52 -4.37 -30.53
N TYR A 348 15.51 -5.08 -30.02
CA TYR A 348 15.70 -6.32 -29.25
C TYR A 348 15.32 -7.58 -30.04
N VAL A 349 16.00 -8.68 -29.72
CA VAL A 349 15.45 -10.03 -29.91
C VAL A 349 14.57 -10.33 -28.72
N ARG A 350 13.31 -10.65 -28.96
CA ARG A 350 12.32 -10.98 -27.94
C ARG A 350 12.02 -12.48 -27.96
N VAL A 351 12.16 -13.13 -26.82
CA VAL A 351 11.65 -14.48 -26.56
C VAL A 351 10.43 -14.35 -25.66
N SER A 352 9.27 -14.84 -26.09
CA SER A 352 8.05 -14.85 -25.26
C SER A 352 7.58 -16.27 -25.04
N THR A 353 7.15 -16.56 -23.81
CA THR A 353 6.63 -17.86 -23.42
C THR A 353 5.20 -17.75 -22.88
N LYS A 354 4.37 -18.77 -23.08
CA LYS A 354 3.03 -18.88 -22.48
C LYS A 354 3.05 -18.96 -20.94
N LEU A 355 4.22 -19.17 -20.36
CA LEU A 355 4.42 -19.23 -18.92
C LEU A 355 4.46 -17.84 -18.28
N GLY A 356 4.43 -16.76 -19.08
CA GLY A 356 4.55 -15.39 -18.57
C GLY A 356 5.99 -14.93 -18.35
N LEU A 357 6.99 -15.69 -18.83
CA LEU A 357 8.38 -15.25 -18.97
C LEU A 357 8.60 -14.63 -20.36
N GLN A 358 9.27 -13.48 -20.40
CA GLN A 358 9.74 -12.83 -21.61
C GLN A 358 11.16 -12.30 -21.45
N LEU A 359 12.01 -12.55 -22.44
CA LEU A 359 13.36 -12.01 -22.53
C LEU A 359 13.43 -11.00 -23.67
N GLN A 360 14.11 -9.88 -23.47
CA GLN A 360 14.46 -8.94 -24.54
C GLN A 360 15.94 -8.59 -24.45
N PHE A 361 16.74 -9.04 -25.41
CA PHE A 361 18.18 -8.79 -25.47
C PHE A 361 18.50 -7.96 -26.72
N ASN A 362 19.26 -6.87 -26.57
CA ASN A 362 19.56 -5.98 -27.69
C ASN A 362 20.65 -6.53 -28.64
N GLY A 363 21.30 -7.64 -28.28
CA GLY A 363 22.44 -8.18 -29.02
C GLY A 363 23.77 -7.53 -28.65
N ASP A 364 23.81 -6.81 -27.53
CA ASP A 364 24.98 -6.12 -27.00
C ASP A 364 24.98 -6.14 -25.46
N HIS A 365 24.66 -5.03 -24.81
CA HIS A 365 24.86 -4.84 -23.36
C HIS A 365 23.59 -4.84 -22.51
N GLU A 366 22.39 -5.05 -23.09
CA GLU A 366 21.12 -4.85 -22.37
C GLU A 366 20.18 -6.03 -22.48
N LEU A 367 19.71 -6.51 -21.32
CA LEU A 367 18.72 -7.55 -21.15
C LEU A 367 17.59 -7.07 -20.23
N LEU A 368 16.35 -7.23 -20.70
CA LEU A 368 15.13 -7.14 -19.88
C LEU A 368 14.56 -8.54 -19.68
N VAL A 369 14.42 -8.95 -18.42
CA VAL A 369 13.74 -10.19 -18.04
C VAL A 369 12.42 -9.81 -17.40
N LYS A 370 11.31 -10.12 -18.08
CA LYS A 370 9.96 -9.84 -17.60
C LYS A 370 9.29 -11.14 -17.15
N VAL A 371 8.72 -11.15 -15.94
CA VAL A 371 8.05 -12.31 -15.35
C VAL A 371 6.66 -11.96 -14.83
N SER A 372 5.74 -12.93 -14.86
CA SER A 372 4.41 -12.83 -14.27
C SER A 372 4.46 -12.93 -12.73
N GLU A 373 3.54 -12.25 -12.05
CA GLU A 373 3.27 -12.33 -10.60
C GLU A 373 3.05 -13.76 -10.10
N LYS A 374 2.73 -14.71 -10.97
CA LYS A 374 2.66 -16.15 -10.66
C LYS A 374 3.97 -16.73 -10.10
N TYR A 375 5.08 -16.05 -10.36
CA TYR A 375 6.41 -16.39 -9.88
C TYR A 375 6.84 -15.64 -8.63
N LYS A 376 6.00 -14.77 -8.07
CA LYS A 376 6.30 -14.02 -6.86
C LYS A 376 6.68 -14.99 -5.72
N GLY A 377 7.85 -14.76 -5.11
CA GLY A 377 8.44 -15.57 -4.04
C GLY A 377 8.94 -16.95 -4.47
N LYS A 378 9.12 -17.21 -5.77
CA LYS A 378 9.59 -18.51 -6.30
C LYS A 378 10.90 -18.42 -7.07
N LEU A 379 11.37 -17.21 -7.36
CA LEU A 379 12.55 -16.99 -8.21
C LEU A 379 13.76 -16.64 -7.35
N CYS A 380 14.94 -16.99 -7.86
CA CYS A 380 16.24 -16.71 -7.29
C CYS A 380 17.23 -16.41 -8.43
N GLY A 381 18.39 -15.83 -8.10
CA GLY A 381 19.44 -15.48 -9.07
C GLY A 381 19.86 -14.01 -8.94
N LEU A 382 20.71 -13.53 -9.85
CA LEU A 382 21.15 -12.12 -9.86
C LEU A 382 20.01 -11.10 -9.99
N CYS A 383 18.83 -11.53 -10.45
CA CYS A 383 17.62 -10.71 -10.53
C CYS A 383 16.79 -10.67 -9.23
N GLY A 384 17.27 -11.26 -8.14
CA GLY A 384 16.62 -11.22 -6.83
C GLY A 384 15.55 -12.29 -6.62
N THR A 385 14.76 -12.12 -5.55
CA THR A 385 13.82 -13.14 -5.04
C THR A 385 12.38 -12.97 -5.54
N TYR A 386 12.05 -11.76 -5.99
CA TYR A 386 10.71 -11.33 -6.38
C TYR A 386 9.68 -11.55 -5.26
N THR A 387 9.98 -11.16 -4.02
CA THR A 387 9.04 -11.24 -2.88
C THR A 387 8.27 -9.94 -2.67
N GLY A 388 8.69 -8.85 -3.34
CA GLY A 388 8.25 -7.48 -3.08
C GLY A 388 9.10 -6.76 -2.03
N SER A 389 10.27 -7.30 -1.68
CA SER A 389 11.17 -6.75 -0.66
C SER A 389 12.61 -6.75 -1.14
N GLN A 390 13.26 -5.58 -1.14
CA GLN A 390 14.67 -5.47 -1.50
C GLN A 390 15.61 -6.06 -0.42
N GLN A 391 15.10 -6.44 0.75
CA GLN A 391 15.93 -6.87 1.87
C GLN A 391 16.48 -8.29 1.66
N ASP A 392 15.80 -9.13 0.90
CA ASP A 392 16.19 -10.53 0.66
C ASP A 392 16.80 -10.77 -0.74
N ASP A 393 16.82 -9.75 -1.60
CA ASP A 393 17.28 -9.86 -3.00
C ASP A 393 18.73 -10.34 -3.17
N PHE A 394 19.58 -10.21 -2.16
CA PHE A 394 20.95 -10.73 -2.18
C PHE A 394 21.03 -12.13 -1.54
N MET A 395 20.07 -12.99 -1.89
CA MET A 395 20.04 -14.38 -1.46
C MET A 395 20.92 -15.25 -2.36
N ARG A 396 21.88 -15.93 -1.75
CA ARG A 396 22.76 -16.89 -2.42
C ARG A 396 22.01 -18.21 -2.72
N PRO A 397 22.59 -19.12 -3.54
CA PRO A 397 21.97 -20.42 -3.81
C PRO A 397 21.72 -21.29 -2.57
N ASP A 398 22.47 -21.09 -1.49
CA ASP A 398 22.29 -21.80 -0.20
C ASP A 398 21.15 -21.22 0.67
N GLY A 399 20.42 -20.21 0.16
CA GLY A 399 19.32 -19.55 0.87
C GLY A 399 19.78 -18.47 1.85
N VAL A 400 21.08 -18.18 1.96
CA VAL A 400 21.61 -17.16 2.87
C VAL A 400 21.58 -15.78 2.20
N VAL A 401 20.99 -14.81 2.88
CA VAL A 401 21.01 -13.39 2.46
C VAL A 401 22.31 -12.74 2.94
N VAL A 402 23.02 -12.08 2.03
CA VAL A 402 24.31 -11.42 2.33
C VAL A 402 24.24 -9.90 2.06
N PRO A 403 25.00 -9.08 2.80
CA PRO A 403 24.97 -7.63 2.62
C PRO A 403 25.85 -7.15 1.44
N ASP A 404 26.85 -7.93 1.05
CA ASP A 404 27.80 -7.58 -0.02
C ASP A 404 27.34 -8.15 -1.37
N PHE A 405 27.23 -7.27 -2.37
CA PHE A 405 26.78 -7.67 -3.71
C PHE A 405 27.86 -8.46 -4.47
N ASN A 406 29.15 -8.36 -4.09
CA ASN A 406 30.19 -9.18 -4.72
C ASN A 406 30.14 -10.63 -4.24
N ASP A 407 29.98 -10.87 -2.93
CA ASP A 407 29.71 -12.21 -2.39
C ASP A 407 28.44 -12.80 -3.01
N PHE A 408 27.35 -12.03 -3.04
CA PHE A 408 26.11 -12.42 -3.71
C PHE A 408 26.34 -12.79 -5.18
N GLY A 409 26.94 -11.90 -5.98
CA GLY A 409 27.12 -12.11 -7.40
C GLY A 409 28.02 -13.30 -7.74
N ALA A 410 29.12 -13.46 -6.99
CA ALA A 410 30.05 -14.57 -7.15
C ALA A 410 29.39 -15.92 -6.83
N SER A 411 28.45 -15.96 -5.88
CA SER A 411 27.75 -17.18 -5.50
C SER A 411 26.87 -17.78 -6.60
N TRP A 412 26.44 -16.97 -7.58
CA TRP A 412 25.57 -17.40 -8.69
C TRP A 412 26.33 -17.82 -9.96
N MET A 413 27.64 -18.02 -9.86
CA MET A 413 28.48 -18.47 -10.97
C MET A 413 28.12 -19.87 -11.44
N VAL A 414 28.08 -20.06 -12.76
CA VAL A 414 27.85 -21.36 -13.40
C VAL A 414 29.17 -21.83 -14.04
N PRO A 415 29.74 -22.96 -13.60
CA PRO A 415 30.92 -23.54 -14.22
C PRO A 415 30.70 -23.86 -15.71
N ASP A 416 31.74 -23.63 -16.52
CA ASP A 416 31.74 -23.88 -17.96
C ASP A 416 33.10 -24.46 -18.37
N ASP A 417 33.14 -25.78 -18.55
CA ASP A 417 34.36 -26.52 -18.90
C ASP A 417 34.84 -26.21 -20.34
N GLU A 418 33.92 -25.82 -21.22
CA GLU A 418 34.24 -25.48 -22.60
C GLU A 418 34.81 -24.07 -22.72
N TRP A 419 34.45 -23.18 -21.78
CA TRP A 419 34.86 -21.79 -21.83
C TRP A 419 35.23 -21.24 -20.45
N PRO A 420 36.41 -21.63 -19.93
CA PRO A 420 36.92 -21.17 -18.65
C PRO A 420 36.98 -19.65 -18.56
N CYS A 421 36.75 -19.13 -17.36
CA CYS A 421 36.83 -17.71 -17.03
C CYS A 421 37.62 -17.53 -15.73
N ASP A 422 38.15 -16.32 -15.53
CA ASP A 422 38.75 -15.92 -14.26
C ASP A 422 37.66 -15.29 -13.38
N PRO A 423 37.33 -15.87 -12.22
CA PRO A 423 36.29 -15.34 -11.34
C PRO A 423 36.73 -14.07 -10.58
N THR A 424 37.99 -13.66 -10.69
CA THR A 424 38.51 -12.51 -9.94
C THR A 424 37.91 -11.20 -10.42
N ILE A 425 37.41 -10.42 -9.47
CA ILE A 425 36.87 -9.08 -9.73
C ILE A 425 37.98 -8.07 -9.55
N SER A 426 38.34 -7.39 -10.64
CA SER A 426 39.30 -6.29 -10.57
C SER A 426 38.60 -5.01 -10.09
N PRO A 427 39.17 -4.27 -9.13
CA PRO A 427 38.59 -3.01 -8.68
C PRO A 427 38.47 -2.03 -9.86
N PRO A 428 37.40 -1.22 -9.91
CA PRO A 428 37.24 -0.20 -10.94
C PRO A 428 38.41 0.80 -10.88
N ALA A 429 38.84 1.25 -12.06
CA ALA A 429 39.82 2.32 -12.15
C ALA A 429 39.19 3.62 -11.63
N SER A 430 39.91 4.36 -10.80
CA SER A 430 39.47 5.69 -10.36
C SER A 430 39.61 6.70 -11.50
N CYS A 431 38.54 7.46 -11.78
CA CYS A 431 38.60 8.59 -12.70
C CYS A 431 39.51 9.70 -12.15
N SER A 432 40.20 10.42 -13.03
CA SER A 432 40.82 11.69 -12.63
C SER A 432 39.74 12.75 -12.37
N PRO A 433 40.01 13.78 -11.54
CA PRO A 433 39.02 14.84 -11.26
C PRO A 433 38.48 15.53 -12.53
N ALA A 434 39.31 15.68 -13.56
CA ALA A 434 38.90 16.30 -14.83
C ALA A 434 37.96 15.39 -15.64
N GLU A 435 38.19 14.07 -15.63
CA GLU A 435 37.29 13.10 -16.27
C GLU A 435 35.96 13.01 -15.53
N GLU A 436 35.99 13.06 -14.21
CA GLU A 436 34.79 13.07 -13.36
C GLU A 436 33.95 14.33 -13.60
N GLU A 437 34.55 15.53 -13.64
CA GLU A 437 33.84 16.78 -13.96
C GLU A 437 33.23 16.74 -15.37
N ALA A 438 33.98 16.23 -16.34
CA ALA A 438 33.50 16.10 -17.72
C ALA A 438 32.33 15.10 -17.82
N ALA A 439 32.41 13.96 -17.13
CA ALA A 439 31.34 12.97 -17.08
C ALA A 439 30.09 13.53 -16.40
N ASN A 440 30.24 14.18 -15.24
CA ASN A 440 29.12 14.80 -14.51
C ASN A 440 28.39 15.84 -15.36
N LYS A 441 29.11 16.67 -16.11
CA LYS A 441 28.50 17.65 -17.02
C LYS A 441 27.68 17.02 -18.15
N GLN A 442 28.07 15.84 -18.62
CA GLN A 442 27.31 15.11 -19.65
C GLN A 442 26.11 14.37 -19.04
N CYS A 443 26.31 13.73 -17.88
CA CYS A 443 25.30 12.95 -17.20
C CYS A 443 24.23 13.80 -16.49
N SER A 444 24.48 15.10 -16.23
CA SER A 444 23.51 16.02 -15.65
C SER A 444 22.27 16.27 -16.52
N LEU A 445 22.19 15.70 -17.71
CA LEU A 445 20.95 15.70 -18.51
C LEU A 445 19.90 14.73 -17.97
N LEU A 446 20.28 13.80 -17.09
CA LEU A 446 19.40 12.77 -16.51
C LEU A 446 18.83 13.18 -15.14
N THR A 447 19.23 14.34 -14.61
CA THR A 447 18.86 14.89 -13.30
C THR A 447 18.47 16.35 -13.46
#